data_AF-A0AAN7U151-F1
#
_entry.id   AF-A0AAN7U151-F1
#
_cell.length_a   1.000
_cell.length_b   1.000
_cell.length_c   1.000
_cell.angle_alpha   90.00
_cell.angle_beta   90.00
_cell.angle_gamma   90.00
#
_symmetry.space_group_name_H-M   'P 1'
#
loop_
_entity.id
_entity.type
_entity.pdbx_description
1 polymer ?
#
loop_
_entity_poly.entity_id
_entity_poly.type
_entity_poly.pdbx_seq_one_letter_code
_entity_poly.pdbx_strand_id
1 'polypeptide(L)'
;MSASAAPIKHEGFLTKEGGGFKSWKKRWFILKGGDLSYYKTKGELVPLGVIHLNTSGHIKNSDRKKRVNGFEVQTPSRTYFLCSETEEERFTYVAELSFEMKFNNISPTKQPQQFVGFTTSNNDNINQQLNQVLILLQTLQSQSKKIASFQNQTYEWNLKHHQNLKNVLKSFNRLNSIIDCKGTKNELNDQSNNENNNELGELSFHQKIINAYNPLDPFSEELQHLIMQIDKSLFIQLRDDSIEIVYPFILKWLKENSSLAIIVLSLVIIWECSIKFNHLFGIKKFKDINKKILQCLDDFENKGIITTLINQGVFPFSEDEFNNLKFFLNS
;
A
#
# COMPACT_ATOMS: atom_id res chain seq x y z
N MET A 1 14.20 -24.08 27.51
CA MET A 1 14.30 -23.81 26.06
C MET A 1 13.08 -23.00 25.66
N SER A 2 13.17 -21.68 25.64
CA SER A 2 12.05 -20.82 25.23
C SER A 2 12.12 -20.58 23.74
N ALA A 3 11.15 -21.09 22.98
CA ALA A 3 10.91 -20.62 21.63
C ALA A 3 10.69 -19.10 21.69
N SER A 4 11.36 -18.36 20.80
CA SER A 4 11.31 -16.90 20.71
C SER A 4 9.86 -16.39 20.76
N ALA A 5 9.61 -15.42 21.64
CA ALA A 5 8.32 -14.74 21.82
C ALA A 5 8.00 -13.72 20.71
N ALA A 6 8.77 -13.70 19.61
CA ALA A 6 8.53 -12.77 18.50
C ALA A 6 7.22 -13.14 17.75
N PRO A 7 6.43 -12.16 17.31
CA PRO A 7 5.27 -12.42 16.45
C PRO A 7 5.73 -12.96 15.08
N ILE A 8 4.88 -13.78 14.46
CA ILE A 8 5.06 -14.19 13.07
C ILE A 8 4.83 -12.96 12.20
N LYS A 9 5.83 -12.58 11.39
CA LYS A 9 5.74 -11.46 10.47
C LYS A 9 5.10 -11.88 9.15
N HIS A 10 5.39 -13.11 8.71
CA HIS A 10 4.86 -13.66 7.47
C HIS A 10 4.89 -15.19 7.49
N GLU A 11 3.93 -15.84 6.84
CA GLU A 11 3.92 -17.28 6.64
C GLU A 11 3.24 -17.65 5.31
N GLY A 12 3.69 -18.71 4.65
CA GLY A 12 3.14 -19.10 3.36
C GLY A 12 3.91 -20.21 2.67
N PHE A 13 3.39 -20.72 1.56
CA PHE A 13 4.10 -21.71 0.75
C PHE A 13 5.05 -21.04 -0.23
N LEU A 14 6.29 -21.55 -0.30
CA LEU A 14 7.21 -21.23 -1.39
C LEU A 14 7.78 -22.53 -1.98
N THR A 15 8.10 -22.50 -3.27
CA THR A 15 8.83 -23.58 -3.92
C THR A 15 10.32 -23.29 -3.87
N LYS A 16 11.10 -24.18 -3.25
CA LYS A 16 12.54 -23.96 -3.03
C LYS A 16 13.42 -24.97 -3.76
N GLU A 17 14.61 -24.54 -4.19
CA GLU A 17 15.62 -25.45 -4.73
C GLU A 17 16.40 -26.16 -3.60
N GLY A 18 16.60 -27.46 -3.72
CA GLY A 18 17.41 -28.27 -2.81
C GLY A 18 18.89 -27.89 -2.81
N GLY A 19 19.58 -28.12 -1.69
CA GLY A 19 21.00 -27.79 -1.51
C GLY A 19 21.91 -28.71 -2.31
N GLY A 20 21.90 -30.00 -1.96
CA GLY A 20 22.64 -31.06 -2.66
C GLY A 20 22.00 -31.43 -3.99
N PHE A 21 20.80 -32.03 -3.96
CA PHE A 21 20.03 -32.31 -5.17
C PHE A 21 19.21 -31.08 -5.58
N LYS A 22 19.46 -30.55 -6.78
CA LYS A 22 18.79 -29.36 -7.36
C LYS A 22 17.33 -29.60 -7.79
N SER A 23 16.62 -30.40 -7.01
CA SER A 23 15.16 -30.60 -7.10
C SER A 23 14.43 -29.43 -6.44
N TRP A 24 13.22 -29.14 -6.91
CA TRP A 24 12.39 -28.08 -6.38
C TRP A 24 11.26 -28.66 -5.56
N LYS A 25 11.03 -28.14 -4.36
CA LYS A 25 10.03 -28.67 -3.43
C LYS A 25 9.23 -27.54 -2.81
N LYS A 26 7.89 -27.68 -2.80
CA LYS A 26 6.97 -26.79 -2.08
C LYS A 26 7.15 -27.00 -0.57
N ARG A 27 7.33 -25.93 0.18
CA ARG A 27 7.58 -25.94 1.63
C ARG A 27 6.82 -24.79 2.28
N TRP A 28 6.38 -25.00 3.52
CA TRP A 28 5.77 -23.95 4.31
C TRP A 28 6.86 -23.12 4.98
N PHE A 29 6.86 -21.81 4.77
CA PHE A 29 7.83 -20.88 5.32
C PHE A 29 7.19 -20.03 6.41
N ILE A 30 7.97 -19.70 7.44
CA ILE A 30 7.58 -18.80 8.52
C ILE A 30 8.74 -17.82 8.75
N LEU A 31 8.45 -16.53 8.60
CA LEU A 31 9.34 -15.42 8.95
C LEU A 31 9.02 -14.94 10.36
N LYS A 32 9.96 -15.13 11.29
CA LYS A 32 9.80 -14.74 12.68
C LYS A 32 11.15 -14.42 13.32
N GLY A 33 11.23 -13.25 13.96
CA GLY A 33 12.39 -12.85 14.77
C GLY A 33 13.73 -12.88 14.03
N GLY A 34 13.79 -12.41 12.79
CA GLY A 34 15.03 -12.41 11.99
C GLY A 34 15.34 -13.72 11.27
N ASP A 35 14.54 -14.76 11.48
CA ASP A 35 14.74 -16.08 10.89
C ASP A 35 13.62 -16.45 9.93
N LEU A 36 13.99 -16.98 8.77
CA LEU A 36 13.08 -17.57 7.80
C LEU A 36 13.21 -19.10 7.88
N SER A 37 12.32 -19.73 8.63
CA SER A 37 12.27 -21.18 8.83
C SER A 37 11.37 -21.86 7.79
N TYR A 38 11.69 -23.09 7.37
CA TYR A 38 10.83 -23.85 6.46
C TYR A 38 10.54 -25.28 6.91
N TYR A 39 9.33 -25.74 6.62
CA TYR A 39 8.74 -26.99 7.10
C TYR A 39 8.22 -27.81 5.93
N LYS A 40 8.00 -29.11 6.17
CA LYS A 40 7.44 -30.01 5.14
C LYS A 40 6.05 -29.54 4.70
N THR A 41 5.20 -29.19 5.65
CA THR A 41 3.81 -28.75 5.52
C THR A 41 3.46 -27.75 6.64
N LYS A 42 2.30 -27.09 6.52
CA LYS A 42 1.77 -26.23 7.59
C LYS A 42 1.46 -27.06 8.84
N GLY A 43 1.76 -26.53 10.03
CA GLY A 43 1.46 -27.17 11.33
C GLY A 43 2.54 -28.13 11.86
N GLU A 44 3.62 -28.38 11.10
CA GLU A 44 4.77 -29.14 11.59
C GLU A 44 5.52 -28.37 12.68
N LEU A 45 5.95 -29.07 13.73
CA LEU A 45 6.64 -28.46 14.88
C LEU A 45 8.15 -28.30 14.64
N VAL A 46 8.73 -29.10 13.76
CA VAL A 46 10.18 -29.17 13.54
C VAL A 46 10.54 -28.60 12.16
N PRO A 47 11.35 -27.53 12.09
CA PRO A 47 11.79 -26.99 10.81
C PRO A 47 12.77 -27.93 10.12
N LEU A 48 12.64 -28.06 8.79
CA LEU A 48 13.60 -28.76 7.94
C LEU A 48 14.86 -27.91 7.66
N GLY A 49 14.81 -26.62 7.99
CA GLY A 49 15.95 -25.72 7.96
C GLY A 49 15.54 -24.30 8.29
N VAL A 50 16.55 -23.49 8.65
CA VAL A 50 16.40 -22.10 9.04
C VAL A 50 17.37 -21.26 8.20
N ILE A 51 16.89 -20.13 7.70
CA ILE A 51 17.69 -19.14 6.99
C ILE A 51 17.80 -17.91 7.90
N HIS A 52 19.00 -17.67 8.42
CA HIS A 52 19.28 -16.55 9.32
C HIS A 52 19.49 -15.25 8.52
N LEU A 53 18.56 -14.30 8.62
CA LEU A 53 18.59 -13.04 7.88
C LEU A 53 19.45 -11.97 8.56
N ASN A 54 19.91 -12.23 9.78
CA ASN A 54 20.87 -11.38 10.51
C ASN A 54 22.31 -11.51 10.00
N THR A 55 22.55 -12.36 8.99
CA THR A 55 23.87 -12.58 8.40
C THR A 55 24.09 -11.66 7.20
N SER A 56 25.36 -11.33 6.92
CA SER A 56 25.73 -10.50 5.76
C SER A 56 25.28 -11.17 4.46
N GLY A 57 24.33 -10.55 3.77
CA GLY A 57 23.64 -11.16 2.64
C GLY A 57 22.85 -10.13 1.85
N HIS A 58 22.20 -10.59 0.78
CA HIS A 58 21.28 -9.75 0.01
C HIS A 58 20.17 -10.58 -0.61
N ILE A 59 19.10 -9.89 -1.00
CA ILE A 59 17.94 -10.48 -1.63
C ILE A 59 17.76 -9.80 -2.97
N LYS A 60 17.53 -10.59 -4.01
CA LYS A 60 17.29 -10.07 -5.36
C LYS A 60 16.24 -10.90 -6.08
N ASN A 61 15.47 -10.23 -6.92
CA ASN A 61 14.57 -10.90 -7.87
C ASN A 61 15.43 -11.71 -8.84
N SER A 62 15.08 -12.98 -9.04
CA SER A 62 15.82 -13.88 -9.91
C SER A 62 14.93 -15.02 -10.36
N ASP A 63 14.49 -14.96 -11.61
CA ASP A 63 13.76 -16.04 -12.25
C ASP A 63 14.75 -17.10 -12.72
N ARG A 64 14.54 -18.37 -12.33
CA ARG A 64 15.49 -19.46 -12.55
C ARG A 64 14.82 -20.66 -13.19
N LYS A 65 15.50 -21.27 -14.19
CA LYS A 65 15.07 -22.52 -14.87
C LYS A 65 13.59 -22.49 -15.30
N LYS A 66 13.18 -21.41 -15.98
CA LYS A 66 11.81 -21.18 -16.49
C LYS A 66 10.72 -21.02 -15.42
N ARG A 67 11.08 -20.80 -14.15
CA ARG A 67 10.12 -20.39 -13.12
C ARG A 67 10.12 -18.88 -12.98
N VAL A 68 8.95 -18.31 -13.22
CA VAL A 68 8.63 -16.91 -12.93
C VAL A 68 8.39 -16.73 -11.43
N ASN A 69 8.35 -15.49 -10.97
CA ASN A 69 8.13 -15.12 -9.57
C ASN A 69 9.23 -15.66 -8.64
N GLY A 70 10.45 -15.80 -9.18
CA GLY A 70 11.62 -16.24 -8.44
C GLY A 70 12.36 -15.11 -7.74
N PHE A 71 12.96 -15.44 -6.60
CA PHE A 71 13.91 -14.59 -5.90
C PHE A 71 14.98 -15.45 -5.21
N GLU A 72 16.13 -14.86 -4.97
CA GLU A 72 17.19 -15.50 -4.22
C GLU A 72 17.50 -14.78 -2.91
N VAL A 73 17.79 -15.56 -1.89
CA VAL A 73 18.24 -15.10 -0.58
C VAL A 73 19.67 -15.59 -0.40
N GLN A 74 20.62 -14.66 -0.54
CA GLN A 74 22.03 -14.96 -0.33
C GLN A 74 22.38 -14.83 1.15
N THR A 75 23.00 -15.87 1.69
CA THR A 75 23.63 -15.89 3.01
C THR A 75 25.13 -16.18 2.84
N PRO A 76 25.98 -15.96 3.86
CA PRO A 76 27.41 -16.30 3.78
C PRO A 76 27.67 -17.78 3.47
N SER A 77 26.79 -18.66 3.93
CA SER A 77 26.94 -20.11 3.74
C SER A 77 26.36 -20.58 2.40
N ARG A 78 25.31 -19.95 1.89
CA ARG A 78 24.58 -20.45 0.71
C ARG A 78 23.63 -19.45 0.02
N THR A 79 23.58 -19.65 -1.30
CA THR A 79 22.50 -19.45 -2.30
C THR A 79 21.12 -20.11 -2.04
N TYR A 80 20.08 -19.44 -1.52
CA TYR A 80 18.72 -20.01 -1.52
C TYR A 80 17.90 -19.46 -2.69
N PHE A 81 17.41 -20.35 -3.56
CA PHE A 81 16.49 -19.98 -4.64
C PHE A 81 15.07 -20.39 -4.27
N LEU A 82 14.16 -19.41 -4.31
CA LEU A 82 12.77 -19.50 -3.90
C LEU A 82 11.87 -18.97 -5.02
N CYS A 83 10.69 -19.56 -5.17
CA CYS A 83 9.64 -19.08 -6.08
C CYS A 83 8.33 -19.03 -5.31
N SER A 84 7.63 -17.90 -5.41
CA SER A 84 6.24 -17.77 -4.99
C SER A 84 5.29 -18.22 -6.10
N GLU A 85 4.01 -18.35 -5.80
CA GLU A 85 3.00 -18.68 -6.81
C GLU A 85 2.67 -17.45 -7.64
N THR A 86 2.61 -16.27 -6.99
CA THR A 86 2.30 -14.98 -7.65
C THR A 86 3.44 -13.96 -7.55
N GLU A 87 3.42 -12.94 -8.40
CA GLU A 87 4.38 -11.83 -8.35
C GLU A 87 4.17 -10.95 -7.10
N GLU A 88 2.94 -10.81 -6.63
CA GLU A 88 2.60 -10.05 -5.43
C GLU A 88 3.18 -10.72 -4.16
N GLU A 89 3.08 -12.05 -4.08
CA GLU A 89 3.75 -12.82 -3.02
C GLU A 89 5.26 -12.61 -3.09
N ARG A 90 5.87 -12.68 -4.30
CA ARG A 90 7.31 -12.39 -4.47
C ARG A 90 7.65 -11.01 -3.92
N PHE A 91 6.89 -9.99 -4.31
CA PHE A 91 7.13 -8.62 -3.89
C PHE A 91 7.09 -8.49 -2.36
N THR A 92 6.07 -9.09 -1.73
CA THR A 92 5.89 -9.08 -0.27
C THR A 92 7.06 -9.77 0.44
N TYR A 93 7.38 -11.01 0.04
CA TYR A 93 8.52 -11.74 0.62
C TYR A 93 9.84 -10.99 0.44
N VAL A 94 10.11 -10.44 -0.76
CA VAL A 94 11.35 -9.71 -1.01
C VAL A 94 11.44 -8.45 -0.18
N ALA A 95 10.35 -7.68 -0.05
CA ALA A 95 10.30 -6.45 0.74
C ALA A 95 10.56 -6.72 2.23
N GLU A 96 9.83 -7.67 2.83
CA GLU A 96 9.93 -8.00 4.24
C GLU A 96 11.28 -8.61 4.61
N LEU A 97 11.76 -9.57 3.80
CA LEU A 97 13.05 -10.20 4.06
C LEU A 97 14.20 -9.19 3.87
N SER A 98 14.08 -8.26 2.91
CA SER A 98 15.09 -7.21 2.70
C SER A 98 15.10 -6.20 3.84
N PHE A 99 13.93 -5.86 4.37
CA PHE A 99 13.81 -5.03 5.55
C PHE A 99 14.50 -5.69 6.75
N GLU A 100 14.24 -6.98 6.97
CA GLU A 100 14.83 -7.73 8.09
C GLU A 100 16.36 -7.86 7.98
N MET A 101 16.88 -8.08 6.76
CA MET A 101 18.33 -8.11 6.52
C MET A 101 18.99 -6.74 6.79
N LYS A 102 18.35 -5.64 6.39
CA LYS A 102 18.92 -4.29 6.56
C LYS A 102 18.87 -3.82 8.02
N PHE A 103 17.81 -4.16 8.75
CA PHE A 103 17.64 -3.77 10.15
C PHE A 103 18.71 -4.39 11.06
N ASN A 104 19.11 -5.63 10.77
CA ASN A 104 20.10 -6.35 11.57
C ASN A 104 21.56 -5.93 11.28
N ASN A 105 21.85 -5.39 10.09
CA ASN A 105 23.20 -4.94 9.70
C ASN A 105 23.62 -3.57 10.28
N ILE A 106 22.75 -2.91 11.05
CA ILE A 106 23.06 -1.65 11.77
C ILE A 106 23.65 -1.91 13.17
N SER A 107 23.77 -3.18 13.58
CA SER A 107 24.51 -3.57 14.79
C SER A 107 25.97 -3.92 14.45
N PRO A 108 26.98 -3.25 15.02
CA PRO A 108 28.35 -3.76 14.99
C PRO A 108 28.42 -5.01 15.88
N THR A 109 28.44 -6.17 15.25
CA THR A 109 28.83 -7.42 15.90
C THR A 109 30.34 -7.44 16.09
N LYS A 110 30.78 -7.96 17.25
CA LYS A 110 31.78 -9.04 17.33
C LYS A 110 31.97 -9.47 18.79
N GLN A 111 31.61 -10.70 19.09
CA GLN A 111 32.30 -11.43 20.15
C GLN A 111 33.68 -11.87 19.61
N PRO A 112 34.70 -11.99 20.47
CA PRO A 112 35.19 -13.34 20.65
C PRO A 112 35.55 -13.67 22.11
N GLN A 113 35.15 -14.89 22.47
CA GLN A 113 35.90 -15.87 23.27
C GLN A 113 36.35 -15.48 24.69
N GLN A 114 35.81 -16.26 25.65
CA GLN A 114 36.36 -16.63 26.96
C GLN A 114 37.18 -15.54 27.67
N PHE A 115 36.65 -14.90 28.72
CA PHE A 115 37.47 -14.60 29.89
C PHE A 115 36.59 -14.28 31.12
N VAL A 116 37.16 -14.66 32.26
CA VAL A 116 36.59 -14.71 33.61
C VAL A 116 36.66 -13.34 34.27
N GLY A 117 35.57 -12.91 34.91
CA GLY A 117 35.59 -12.12 36.15
C GLY A 117 35.75 -10.58 36.09
N PHE A 118 35.11 -9.96 37.09
CA PHE A 118 35.38 -8.70 37.78
C PHE A 118 34.50 -7.46 37.51
N THR A 119 34.26 -6.77 38.63
CA THR A 119 33.20 -5.81 39.00
C THR A 119 33.56 -4.33 38.84
N THR A 120 32.52 -3.47 38.91
CA THR A 120 32.47 -1.98 39.16
C THR A 120 32.59 -1.09 37.91
N SER A 121 31.86 0.03 37.72
CA SER A 121 31.36 1.07 38.64
C SER A 121 30.09 1.81 38.12
N ASN A 122 29.28 2.37 39.04
CA ASN A 122 27.96 3.01 38.79
C ASN A 122 27.96 4.24 37.86
N ASN A 123 29.09 4.95 37.68
CA ASN A 123 29.12 6.15 36.84
C ASN A 123 29.16 5.85 35.34
N ASP A 124 29.72 4.70 34.93
CA ASP A 124 29.79 4.32 33.52
C ASP A 124 28.42 3.92 32.99
N ASN A 125 27.55 3.38 33.85
CA ASN A 125 26.18 3.02 33.51
C ASN A 125 25.33 4.28 33.25
N ILE A 126 25.46 5.32 34.08
CA ILE A 126 24.75 6.59 33.88
C ILE A 126 25.24 7.27 32.59
N ASN A 127 26.56 7.30 32.34
CA ASN A 127 27.11 7.89 31.13
C ASN A 127 26.75 7.09 29.86
N GLN A 128 26.65 5.77 29.94
CA GLN A 128 26.16 4.92 28.84
C GLN A 128 24.66 5.15 28.57
N GLN A 129 23.84 5.28 29.63
CA GLN A 129 22.42 5.59 29.48
C GLN A 129 22.20 7.00 28.91
N LEU A 130 22.97 8.00 29.36
CA LEU A 130 22.91 9.35 28.81
C LEU A 130 23.32 9.37 27.32
N ASN A 131 24.35 8.61 26.94
CA ASN A 131 24.74 8.49 25.53
C ASN A 131 23.69 7.76 24.68
N GLN A 132 23.02 6.73 25.23
CA GLN A 132 21.89 6.07 24.55
C GLN A 132 20.71 7.02 24.35
N VAL A 133 20.36 7.82 25.37
CA VAL A 133 19.30 8.84 25.28
C VAL A 133 19.68 9.95 24.30
N LEU A 134 20.93 10.38 24.27
CA LEU A 134 21.43 11.38 23.32
C LEU A 134 21.35 10.89 21.87
N ILE A 135 21.70 9.63 21.61
CA ILE A 135 21.61 9.01 20.28
C ILE A 135 20.14 8.84 19.86
N LEU A 136 19.25 8.45 20.78
CA LEU A 136 17.81 8.38 20.52
C LEU A 136 17.24 9.76 20.19
N LEU A 137 17.62 10.81 20.92
CA LEU A 137 17.22 12.19 20.63
C LEU A 137 17.74 12.67 19.27
N GLN A 138 19.00 12.38 18.92
CA GLN A 138 19.58 12.72 17.61
C GLN A 138 18.89 11.95 16.47
N THR A 139 18.52 10.69 16.70
CA THR A 139 17.83 9.84 15.73
C THR A 139 16.38 10.30 15.53
N LEU A 140 15.68 10.65 16.61
CA LEU A 140 14.35 11.24 16.56
C LEU A 140 14.36 12.62 15.89
N GLN A 141 15.37 13.46 16.16
CA GLN A 141 15.58 14.73 15.45
C GLN A 141 15.87 14.51 13.95
N SER A 142 16.63 13.47 13.59
CA SER A 142 16.89 13.12 12.19
C SER A 142 15.64 12.59 11.46
N GLN A 143 14.85 11.74 12.13
CA GLN A 143 13.57 11.24 11.60
C GLN A 143 12.54 12.35 11.50
N SER A 144 12.43 13.23 12.51
CA SER A 144 11.59 14.43 12.47
C SER A 144 11.99 15.35 11.32
N LYS A 145 13.29 15.58 11.09
CA LYS A 145 13.78 16.35 9.92
C LYS A 145 13.45 15.67 8.58
N LYS A 146 13.49 14.34 8.50
CA LYS A 146 13.09 13.58 7.29
C LYS A 146 11.59 13.65 7.04
N ILE A 147 10.77 13.49 8.08
CA ILE A 147 9.32 13.62 8.01
C ILE A 147 8.94 15.05 7.65
N ALA A 148 9.58 16.07 8.25
CA ALA A 148 9.42 17.47 7.86
C ALA A 148 9.87 17.73 6.41
N SER A 149 10.91 17.06 5.93
CA SER A 149 11.34 17.17 4.52
C SER A 149 10.34 16.53 3.55
N PHE A 150 9.71 15.42 3.93
CA PHE A 150 8.67 14.76 3.16
C PHE A 150 7.36 15.55 3.18
N GLN A 151 6.97 16.07 4.34
CA GLN A 151 5.83 16.99 4.48
C GLN A 151 6.05 18.29 3.71
N ASN A 152 7.26 18.87 3.73
CA ASN A 152 7.61 20.02 2.90
C ASN A 152 7.63 19.68 1.41
N GLN A 153 8.10 18.50 1.00
CA GLN A 153 8.01 18.07 -0.40
C GLN A 153 6.55 17.90 -0.85
N THR A 154 5.69 17.35 0.00
CA THR A 154 4.25 17.19 -0.28
C THR A 154 3.54 18.55 -0.26
N TYR A 155 3.89 19.46 0.65
CA TYR A 155 3.37 20.83 0.71
C TYR A 155 3.81 21.68 -0.49
N GLU A 156 5.10 21.64 -0.86
CA GLU A 156 5.63 22.29 -2.06
C GLU A 156 5.03 21.70 -3.34
N TRP A 157 4.80 20.38 -3.38
CA TRP A 157 4.09 19.73 -4.49
C TRP A 157 2.65 20.24 -4.59
N ASN A 158 1.93 20.32 -3.47
CA ASN A 158 0.56 20.86 -3.41
C ASN A 158 0.49 22.36 -3.77
N LEU A 159 1.44 23.17 -3.31
CA LEU A 159 1.53 24.61 -3.59
C LEU A 159 1.87 24.90 -5.06
N LYS A 160 2.80 24.13 -5.64
CA LYS A 160 3.15 24.17 -7.07
C LYS A 160 1.98 23.70 -7.95
N HIS A 161 1.21 22.71 -7.49
CA HIS A 161 -0.03 22.28 -8.15
C HIS A 161 -1.09 23.39 -8.13
N HIS A 162 -1.22 24.13 -7.02
CA HIS A 162 -2.19 25.24 -6.90
C HIS A 162 -1.82 26.45 -7.77
N GLN A 163 -0.53 26.77 -7.94
CA GLN A 163 -0.06 27.79 -8.88
C GLN A 163 -0.22 27.38 -10.35
N ASN A 164 0.06 26.11 -10.68
CA ASN A 164 -0.19 25.58 -12.02
C ASN A 164 -1.68 25.57 -12.35
N LEU A 165 -2.56 25.23 -11.41
CA LEU A 165 -4.01 25.32 -11.58
C LEU A 165 -4.48 26.77 -11.80
N LYS A 166 -3.90 27.76 -11.11
CA LYS A 166 -4.17 29.19 -11.35
C LYS A 166 -3.70 29.67 -12.73
N ASN A 167 -2.57 29.16 -13.22
CA ASN A 167 -2.05 29.47 -14.56
C ASN A 167 -2.86 28.80 -15.67
N VAL A 168 -3.34 27.57 -15.43
CA VAL A 168 -4.27 26.85 -16.31
C VAL A 168 -5.63 27.55 -16.33
N LEU A 169 -6.17 27.99 -15.18
CA LEU A 169 -7.40 28.79 -15.12
C LEU A 169 -7.27 30.14 -15.84
N LYS A 170 -6.13 30.83 -15.70
CA LYS A 170 -5.85 32.06 -16.49
C LYS A 170 -5.78 31.78 -17.99
N SER A 171 -5.19 30.65 -18.39
CA SER A 171 -5.10 30.22 -19.79
C SER A 171 -6.47 29.81 -20.34
N PHE A 172 -7.27 29.13 -19.53
CA PHE A 172 -8.63 28.69 -19.86
C PHE A 172 -9.61 29.87 -19.98
N ASN A 173 -9.54 30.85 -19.07
CA ASN A 173 -10.34 32.08 -19.16
C ASN A 173 -9.93 32.94 -20.36
N ARG A 174 -8.64 32.96 -20.72
CA ARG A 174 -8.15 33.60 -21.94
C ARG A 174 -8.67 32.90 -23.21
N LEU A 175 -8.75 31.57 -23.21
CA LEU A 175 -9.33 30.79 -24.31
C LEU A 175 -10.84 30.99 -24.44
N ASN A 176 -11.59 31.01 -23.34
CA ASN A 176 -13.04 31.27 -23.37
C ASN A 176 -13.36 32.67 -23.90
N SER A 177 -12.57 33.69 -23.53
CA SER A 177 -12.71 35.03 -24.10
C SER A 177 -12.46 35.10 -25.63
N ILE A 178 -11.70 34.15 -26.19
CA ILE A 178 -11.44 34.04 -27.64
C ILE A 178 -12.56 33.26 -28.34
N ILE A 179 -13.15 32.27 -27.65
CA ILE A 179 -14.25 31.43 -28.16
C ILE A 179 -15.55 32.23 -28.22
N ASP A 180 -15.83 33.08 -27.23
CA ASP A 180 -17.01 33.97 -27.24
C ASP A 180 -16.97 35.01 -28.38
N CYS A 181 -15.78 35.30 -28.94
CA CYS A 181 -15.64 36.15 -30.13
C CYS A 181 -15.84 35.41 -31.47
N LYS A 182 -15.95 34.08 -31.49
CA LYS A 182 -16.00 33.27 -32.74
C LYS A 182 -17.33 32.55 -32.99
N GLY A 183 -18.27 32.57 -32.03
CA GLY A 183 -19.57 31.91 -32.13
C GLY A 183 -20.70 32.77 -32.69
N THR A 184 -20.58 33.27 -33.92
CA THR A 184 -21.74 33.68 -34.74
C THR A 184 -21.44 33.42 -36.22
N LYS A 185 -21.93 32.29 -36.76
CA LYS A 185 -22.56 32.14 -38.11
C LYS A 185 -22.72 30.67 -38.55
N ASN A 186 -23.99 30.33 -38.84
CA ASN A 186 -24.53 29.52 -39.95
C ASN A 186 -24.50 27.97 -39.94
N GLU A 187 -25.66 27.40 -39.58
CA GLU A 187 -26.61 26.62 -40.42
C GLU A 187 -26.15 25.76 -41.64
N LEU A 188 -26.69 24.53 -41.62
CA LEU A 188 -27.21 23.66 -42.71
C LEU A 188 -26.30 22.70 -43.51
N ASN A 189 -26.76 21.43 -43.50
CA ASN A 189 -26.87 20.43 -44.59
C ASN A 189 -25.79 19.38 -44.94
N ASP A 190 -26.33 18.16 -45.10
CA ASP A 190 -26.06 17.07 -46.07
C ASP A 190 -24.94 16.02 -45.87
N GLN A 191 -25.44 14.80 -45.63
CA GLN A 191 -25.14 13.48 -46.19
C GLN A 191 -23.69 13.03 -46.56
N SER A 192 -23.40 11.84 -46.01
CA SER A 192 -22.74 10.67 -46.65
C SER A 192 -21.23 10.48 -46.51
N ASN A 193 -20.93 9.19 -46.32
CA ASN A 193 -19.71 8.45 -46.58
C ASN A 193 -18.70 8.27 -45.44
N ASN A 194 -18.72 7.02 -44.94
CA ASN A 194 -17.58 6.14 -44.71
C ASN A 194 -16.24 6.80 -44.40
N GLU A 195 -15.72 6.50 -43.22
CA GLU A 195 -14.37 5.95 -43.13
C GLU A 195 -14.22 5.13 -41.85
N ASN A 196 -14.04 3.82 -42.05
CA ASN A 196 -13.38 2.96 -41.08
C ASN A 196 -12.00 3.53 -40.81
N ASN A 197 -11.73 3.89 -39.55
CA ASN A 197 -10.38 3.87 -39.01
C ASN A 197 -10.44 3.23 -37.62
N ASN A 198 -10.09 1.93 -37.60
CA ASN A 198 -9.69 1.22 -36.40
C ASN A 198 -8.41 1.87 -35.85
N GLU A 199 -8.58 2.86 -34.98
CA GLU A 199 -7.68 3.04 -33.84
C GLU A 199 -8.39 2.41 -32.64
N LEU A 200 -7.84 1.30 -32.14
CA LEU A 200 -8.32 0.67 -30.91
C LEU A 200 -7.97 1.59 -29.74
N GLY A 201 -8.76 2.66 -29.57
CA GLY A 201 -8.59 3.64 -28.52
C GLY A 201 -8.62 2.94 -27.16
N GLU A 202 -7.60 3.19 -26.36
CA GLU A 202 -7.49 2.61 -25.03
C GLU A 202 -8.76 2.93 -24.23
N LEU A 203 -9.47 1.90 -23.77
CA LEU A 203 -10.72 2.08 -23.04
C LEU A 203 -10.50 2.97 -21.82
N SER A 204 -11.35 3.98 -21.63
CA SER A 204 -11.32 4.80 -20.41
C SER A 204 -11.54 3.93 -19.18
N PHE A 205 -10.99 4.34 -18.05
CA PHE A 205 -11.10 3.59 -16.80
C PHE A 205 -12.56 3.44 -16.34
N HIS A 206 -13.40 4.44 -16.60
CA HIS A 206 -14.85 4.31 -16.46
C HIS A 206 -15.41 3.12 -17.26
N GLN A 207 -15.06 3.02 -18.55
CA GLN A 207 -15.58 1.95 -19.41
C GLN A 207 -15.07 0.57 -18.95
N LYS A 208 -13.85 0.49 -18.44
CA LYS A 208 -13.32 -0.74 -17.82
C LYS A 208 -14.18 -1.18 -16.64
N ILE A 209 -14.57 -0.27 -15.74
CA ILE A 209 -15.45 -0.58 -14.60
C ILE A 209 -16.83 -1.04 -15.07
N ILE A 210 -17.44 -0.33 -16.03
CA ILE A 210 -18.76 -0.71 -16.54
C ILE A 210 -18.73 -2.09 -17.18
N ASN A 211 -17.69 -2.40 -17.96
CA ASN A 211 -17.57 -3.68 -18.64
C ASN A 211 -17.30 -4.85 -17.68
N ALA A 212 -16.56 -4.61 -16.60
CA ALA A 212 -16.26 -5.63 -15.58
C ALA A 212 -17.44 -5.90 -14.62
N TYR A 213 -18.43 -5.00 -14.57
CA TYR A 213 -19.56 -5.14 -13.65
C TYR A 213 -20.59 -6.16 -14.15
N ASN A 214 -20.84 -7.17 -13.33
CA ASN A 214 -21.90 -8.14 -13.55
C ASN A 214 -22.97 -8.02 -12.44
N PRO A 215 -24.24 -7.71 -12.77
CA PRO A 215 -25.30 -7.64 -11.76
C PRO A 215 -25.54 -8.96 -11.00
N LEU A 216 -25.19 -10.11 -11.58
CA LEU A 216 -25.31 -11.42 -10.95
C LEU A 216 -24.13 -11.72 -10.00
N ASP A 217 -23.00 -11.06 -10.22
CA ASP A 217 -21.81 -11.11 -9.37
C ASP A 217 -21.22 -9.70 -9.18
N PRO A 218 -21.88 -8.85 -8.36
CA PRO A 218 -21.52 -7.44 -8.23
C PRO A 218 -20.19 -7.21 -7.51
N PHE A 219 -19.55 -8.28 -6.99
CA PHE A 219 -18.29 -8.21 -6.26
C PHE A 219 -17.22 -9.16 -6.82
N SER A 220 -17.19 -9.33 -8.14
CA SER A 220 -16.22 -10.19 -8.83
C SER A 220 -14.76 -9.79 -8.52
N GLU A 221 -13.85 -10.77 -8.56
CA GLU A 221 -12.42 -10.53 -8.36
C GLU A 221 -11.85 -9.55 -9.40
N GLU A 222 -12.32 -9.64 -10.65
CA GLU A 222 -11.93 -8.72 -11.73
C GLU A 222 -12.27 -7.26 -11.38
N LEU A 223 -13.50 -7.02 -10.90
CA LEU A 223 -13.93 -5.70 -10.48
C LEU A 223 -13.16 -5.23 -9.24
N GLN A 224 -12.87 -6.13 -8.30
CA GLN A 224 -12.05 -5.84 -7.12
C GLN A 224 -10.67 -5.33 -7.51
N HIS A 225 -9.96 -6.07 -8.36
CA HIS A 225 -8.62 -5.72 -8.82
C HIS A 225 -8.62 -4.38 -9.55
N LEU A 226 -9.65 -4.11 -10.35
CA LEU A 226 -9.78 -2.85 -11.06
C LEU A 226 -9.98 -1.67 -10.09
N ILE A 227 -10.87 -1.79 -9.10
CA ILE A 227 -11.11 -0.72 -8.11
C ILE A 227 -9.87 -0.47 -7.25
N MET A 228 -9.08 -1.51 -6.93
CA MET A 228 -7.83 -1.36 -6.18
C MET A 228 -6.75 -0.56 -6.92
N GLN A 229 -6.84 -0.45 -8.25
CA GLN A 229 -5.90 0.33 -9.06
C GLN A 229 -6.22 1.83 -9.07
N ILE A 230 -7.35 2.27 -8.52
CA ILE A 230 -7.79 3.67 -8.58
C ILE A 230 -6.72 4.59 -7.98
N ASP A 231 -6.15 5.42 -8.84
CA ASP A 231 -5.37 6.61 -8.47
C ASP A 231 -6.12 7.89 -8.88
N LYS A 232 -5.51 9.05 -8.60
CA LYS A 232 -6.11 10.36 -8.92
C LYS A 232 -6.42 10.52 -10.42
N SER A 233 -5.54 10.02 -11.29
CA SER A 233 -5.70 10.14 -12.76
C SER A 233 -6.85 9.26 -13.26
N LEU A 234 -7.02 8.07 -12.67
CA LEU A 234 -8.09 7.14 -13.00
C LEU A 234 -9.44 7.58 -12.39
N PHE A 235 -9.42 8.15 -11.17
CA PHE A 235 -10.63 8.67 -10.52
C PHE A 235 -11.28 9.81 -11.32
N ILE A 236 -10.47 10.67 -11.95
CA ILE A 236 -10.96 11.76 -12.81
C ILE A 236 -11.79 11.20 -13.98
N GLN A 237 -11.46 10.02 -14.49
CA GLN A 237 -12.18 9.40 -15.60
C GLN A 237 -13.53 8.82 -15.19
N LEU A 238 -13.79 8.60 -13.90
CA LEU A 238 -15.05 8.03 -13.40
C LEU A 238 -16.23 8.96 -13.66
N ARG A 239 -17.39 8.35 -13.89
CA ARG A 239 -18.71 8.99 -14.05
C ARG A 239 -19.70 8.38 -13.07
N ASP A 240 -20.88 8.97 -12.95
CA ASP A 240 -21.93 8.57 -12.00
C ASP A 240 -22.21 7.06 -12.01
N ASP A 241 -22.36 6.45 -13.19
CA ASP A 241 -22.63 5.02 -13.32
C ASP A 241 -21.51 4.13 -12.73
N SER A 242 -20.24 4.55 -12.84
CA SER A 242 -19.15 3.82 -12.18
C SER A 242 -19.22 3.97 -10.67
N ILE A 243 -19.61 5.14 -10.16
CA ILE A 243 -19.73 5.36 -8.72
C ILE A 243 -20.87 4.54 -8.13
N GLU A 244 -21.95 4.33 -8.87
CA GLU A 244 -23.02 3.40 -8.47
C GLU A 244 -22.53 1.97 -8.24
N ILE A 245 -21.44 1.57 -8.90
CA ILE A 245 -20.80 0.26 -8.77
C ILE A 245 -19.70 0.28 -7.69
N VAL A 246 -18.82 1.29 -7.72
CA VAL A 246 -17.66 1.40 -6.83
C VAL A 246 -18.10 1.63 -5.39
N TYR A 247 -19.08 2.49 -5.16
CA TYR A 247 -19.42 2.96 -3.82
C TYR A 247 -19.97 1.85 -2.90
N PRO A 248 -20.85 0.94 -3.36
CA PRO A 248 -21.20 -0.27 -2.61
C PRO A 248 -20.00 -1.20 -2.32
N PHE A 249 -19.01 -1.25 -3.22
CA PHE A 249 -17.78 -2.02 -3.03
C PHE A 249 -16.95 -1.48 -1.86
N ILE A 250 -16.85 -0.15 -1.76
CA ILE A 250 -16.17 0.51 -0.64
C ILE A 250 -16.85 0.16 0.68
N LEU A 251 -18.18 0.18 0.74
CA LEU A 251 -18.90 -0.22 1.96
C LEU A 251 -18.61 -1.69 2.34
N LYS A 252 -18.53 -2.60 1.35
CA LYS A 252 -18.18 -4.02 1.60
C LYS A 252 -16.80 -4.14 2.24
N TRP A 253 -15.79 -3.48 1.67
CA TRP A 253 -14.42 -3.48 2.20
C TRP A 253 -14.32 -2.97 3.64
N LEU A 254 -15.03 -1.88 3.95
CA LEU A 254 -15.05 -1.35 5.31
C LEU A 254 -15.69 -2.33 6.30
N LYS A 255 -16.78 -3.01 5.91
CA LYS A 255 -17.46 -3.99 6.77
C LYS A 255 -16.62 -5.24 7.03
N GLU A 256 -15.88 -5.70 6.03
CA GLU A 256 -15.05 -6.90 6.14
C GLU A 256 -13.77 -6.66 6.97
N ASN A 257 -13.54 -5.43 7.44
CA ASN A 257 -12.31 -5.02 8.15
C ASN A 257 -11.07 -5.47 7.35
N SER A 258 -11.08 -5.19 6.05
CA SER A 258 -9.97 -5.50 5.14
C SER A 258 -8.67 -4.82 5.59
N SER A 259 -7.54 -5.11 4.92
CA SER A 259 -6.22 -4.58 5.29
C SER A 259 -6.22 -3.05 5.48
N LEU A 260 -5.30 -2.53 6.31
CA LEU A 260 -5.16 -1.09 6.55
C LEU A 260 -5.03 -0.28 5.25
N ALA A 261 -4.36 -0.84 4.23
CA ALA A 261 -4.25 -0.22 2.91
C ALA A 261 -5.60 -0.08 2.20
N ILE A 262 -6.46 -1.10 2.27
CA ILE A 262 -7.81 -1.06 1.68
C ILE A 262 -8.69 -0.05 2.43
N ILE A 263 -8.54 0.06 3.75
CA ILE A 263 -9.23 1.07 4.55
C ILE A 263 -8.80 2.48 4.13
N VAL A 264 -7.50 2.73 3.97
CA VAL A 264 -6.98 4.03 3.52
C VAL A 264 -7.48 4.38 2.11
N LEU A 265 -7.44 3.42 1.17
CA LEU A 265 -7.95 3.62 -0.18
C LEU A 265 -9.46 3.95 -0.16
N SER A 266 -10.23 3.22 0.65
CA SER A 266 -11.66 3.44 0.84
C SER A 266 -11.95 4.86 1.33
N LEU A 267 -11.20 5.31 2.33
CA LEU A 267 -11.32 6.67 2.89
C LEU A 267 -11.07 7.74 1.83
N VAL A 268 -9.99 7.62 1.05
CA VAL A 268 -9.66 8.55 -0.03
C VAL A 268 -10.75 8.57 -1.10
N ILE A 269 -11.25 7.40 -1.53
CA ILE A 269 -12.32 7.32 -2.53
C ILE A 269 -13.60 7.99 -2.01
N ILE A 270 -13.96 7.79 -0.74
CA ILE A 270 -15.15 8.43 -0.14
C ILE A 270 -14.99 9.95 -0.15
N TRP A 271 -13.83 10.46 0.23
CA TRP A 271 -13.53 11.89 0.20
C TRP A 271 -13.62 12.47 -1.21
N GLU A 272 -12.95 11.86 -2.18
CA GLU A 272 -13.01 12.32 -3.58
C GLU A 272 -14.44 12.24 -4.15
N CYS A 273 -15.23 11.25 -3.74
CA CYS A 273 -16.65 11.17 -4.08
C CYS A 273 -17.48 12.30 -3.46
N SER A 274 -17.17 12.69 -2.22
CA SER A 274 -17.85 13.80 -1.54
C SER A 274 -17.65 15.14 -2.24
N ILE A 275 -16.54 15.29 -2.97
CA ILE A 275 -16.22 16.51 -3.71
C ILE A 275 -16.80 16.45 -5.12
N LYS A 276 -16.45 15.41 -5.88
CA LYS A 276 -16.76 15.31 -7.32
C LYS A 276 -18.20 14.89 -7.60
N PHE A 277 -18.78 14.03 -6.74
CA PHE A 277 -20.08 13.39 -6.96
C PHE A 277 -21.08 13.75 -5.85
N ASN A 278 -20.95 14.95 -5.27
CA ASN A 278 -21.79 15.38 -4.14
C ASN A 278 -23.30 15.29 -4.42
N HIS A 279 -23.72 15.44 -5.67
CA HIS A 279 -25.11 15.37 -6.11
C HIS A 279 -25.70 13.97 -5.92
N LEU A 280 -24.89 12.91 -6.05
CA LEU A 280 -25.34 11.53 -5.83
C LEU A 280 -25.70 11.28 -4.36
N PHE A 281 -25.08 11.99 -3.43
CA PHE A 281 -25.22 11.76 -2.00
C PHE A 281 -26.56 12.27 -1.44
N GLY A 282 -27.28 13.10 -2.20
CA GLY A 282 -28.68 13.45 -1.91
C GLY A 282 -29.66 12.30 -2.20
N ILE A 283 -29.27 11.32 -3.01
CA ILE A 283 -30.14 10.22 -3.44
C ILE A 283 -30.27 9.19 -2.32
N LYS A 284 -31.51 8.72 -2.07
CA LYS A 284 -31.84 7.79 -0.96
C LYS A 284 -30.88 6.58 -0.87
N LYS A 285 -30.58 5.94 -2.01
CA LYS A 285 -29.64 4.80 -2.10
C LYS A 285 -28.27 5.13 -1.51
N PHE A 286 -27.70 6.28 -1.86
CA PHE A 286 -26.40 6.72 -1.35
C PHE A 286 -26.48 7.15 0.11
N LYS A 287 -27.56 7.82 0.54
CA LYS A 287 -27.77 8.13 1.97
C LYS A 287 -27.77 6.89 2.85
N ASP A 288 -28.40 5.81 2.40
CA ASP A 288 -28.42 4.54 3.13
C ASP A 288 -27.02 3.88 3.19
N ILE A 289 -26.21 4.06 2.14
CA ILE A 289 -24.81 3.60 2.14
C ILE A 289 -23.96 4.47 3.07
N ASN A 290 -24.09 5.79 3.00
CA ASN A 290 -23.33 6.74 3.83
C ASN A 290 -23.54 6.49 5.32
N LYS A 291 -24.78 6.24 5.75
CA LYS A 291 -25.08 5.87 7.14
C LYS A 291 -24.34 4.62 7.59
N LYS A 292 -24.25 3.61 6.71
CA LYS A 292 -23.52 2.36 7.00
C LYS A 292 -22.00 2.57 7.00
N ILE A 293 -21.49 3.44 6.12
CA ILE A 293 -20.07 3.84 6.12
C ILE A 293 -19.75 4.56 7.42
N LEU A 294 -20.57 5.53 7.84
CA LEU A 294 -20.39 6.28 9.07
C LEU A 294 -20.32 5.34 10.30
N GLN A 295 -21.23 4.36 10.37
CA GLN A 295 -21.18 3.31 11.40
C GLN A 295 -19.85 2.53 11.39
N CYS A 296 -19.31 2.19 10.21
CA CYS A 296 -18.01 1.52 10.12
C CYS A 296 -16.87 2.42 10.62
N LEU A 297 -16.93 3.73 10.34
CA LEU A 297 -15.91 4.67 10.80
C LEU A 297 -15.94 4.83 12.33
N ASP A 298 -17.12 4.91 12.93
CA ASP A 298 -17.28 4.93 14.38
C ASP A 298 -16.74 3.64 15.02
N ASP A 299 -17.03 2.49 14.41
CA ASP A 299 -16.47 1.19 14.84
C ASP A 299 -14.94 1.16 14.75
N PHE A 300 -14.36 1.78 13.72
CA PHE A 300 -12.90 1.84 13.54
C PHE A 300 -12.22 2.73 14.58
N GLU A 301 -12.85 3.84 14.98
CA GLU A 301 -12.38 4.66 16.10
C GLU A 301 -12.44 3.86 17.40
N ASN A 302 -13.56 3.20 17.68
CA ASN A 302 -13.75 2.39 18.89
C ASN A 302 -12.74 1.23 18.99
N LYS A 303 -12.36 0.64 17.84
CA LYS A 303 -11.35 -0.42 17.76
C LYS A 303 -9.90 0.08 17.72
N GLY A 304 -9.67 1.40 17.71
CA GLY A 304 -8.33 1.99 17.62
C GLY A 304 -7.64 1.85 16.25
N ILE A 305 -8.39 1.53 15.19
CA ILE A 305 -7.87 1.40 13.83
C ILE A 305 -7.39 2.76 13.31
N ILE A 306 -8.19 3.82 13.54
CA ILE A 306 -7.81 5.19 13.14
C ILE A 306 -6.52 5.63 13.86
N THR A 307 -6.42 5.39 15.16
CA THR A 307 -5.20 5.66 15.93
C THR A 307 -4.00 4.87 15.39
N THR A 308 -4.21 3.62 14.97
CA THR A 308 -3.15 2.81 14.35
C THR A 308 -2.68 3.42 13.02
N LEU A 309 -3.60 3.87 12.17
CA LEU A 309 -3.26 4.54 10.91
C LEU A 309 -2.50 5.85 11.13
N ILE A 310 -2.89 6.64 12.12
CA ILE A 310 -2.21 7.89 12.50
C ILE A 310 -0.80 7.59 13.00
N ASN A 311 -0.65 6.63 13.91
CA ASN A 311 0.65 6.25 14.47
C ASN A 311 1.61 5.69 13.41
N GLN A 312 1.07 5.04 12.37
CA GLN A 312 1.84 4.57 11.21
C GLN A 312 2.10 5.66 10.16
N GLY A 313 1.53 6.86 10.31
CA GLY A 313 1.70 7.97 9.37
C GLY A 313 1.04 7.74 8.00
N VAL A 314 0.05 6.85 7.93
CA VAL A 314 -0.66 6.47 6.70
C VAL A 314 -2.11 6.94 6.67
N PHE A 315 -2.57 7.63 7.72
CA PHE A 315 -3.90 8.22 7.75
C PHE A 315 -3.96 9.40 6.76
N PRO A 316 -4.92 9.42 5.81
CA PRO A 316 -4.88 10.37 4.69
C PRO A 316 -5.42 11.77 5.02
N PHE A 317 -5.92 11.98 6.23
CA PHE A 317 -6.63 13.20 6.63
C PHE A 317 -6.02 13.83 7.87
N SER A 318 -6.14 15.15 7.96
CA SER A 318 -6.13 15.86 9.25
C SER A 318 -7.39 15.53 10.06
N GLU A 319 -7.36 15.85 11.36
CA GLU A 319 -8.52 15.69 12.24
C GLU A 319 -9.74 16.47 11.73
N ASP A 320 -9.53 17.71 11.25
CA ASP A 320 -10.58 18.55 10.69
C ASP A 320 -11.16 17.97 9.38
N GLU A 321 -10.31 17.49 8.47
CA GLU A 321 -10.76 16.84 7.23
C GLU A 321 -11.57 15.58 7.53
N PHE A 322 -11.14 14.77 8.50
CA PHE A 322 -11.88 13.57 8.89
C PHE A 322 -13.23 13.90 9.51
N ASN A 323 -13.30 14.91 10.39
CA ASN A 323 -14.56 15.39 10.96
C ASN A 323 -15.50 15.94 9.88
N ASN A 324 -14.98 16.69 8.91
CA ASN A 324 -15.75 17.18 7.76
C ASN A 324 -16.29 16.03 6.91
N LEU A 325 -15.50 14.98 6.70
CA LEU A 325 -15.94 13.77 6.00
C LEU A 325 -17.12 13.11 6.74
N LYS A 326 -17.02 12.94 8.06
CA LYS A 326 -18.11 12.36 8.88
C LYS A 326 -19.37 13.23 8.83
N PHE A 327 -19.21 14.55 8.90
CA PHE A 327 -20.32 15.49 8.76
C PHE A 327 -21.03 15.35 7.40
N PHE A 328 -20.25 15.26 6.32
CA PHE A 328 -20.79 15.07 4.98
C PHE A 328 -21.54 13.74 4.84
N LEU A 329 -21.02 12.64 5.38
CA LEU A 329 -21.68 11.34 5.37
C LEU A 329 -23.01 11.32 6.15
N ASN A 330 -23.17 12.24 7.11
CA ASN A 330 -24.37 12.35 7.92
C ASN A 330 -25.48 13.22 7.29
N SER A 331 -25.16 14.00 6.24
CA SER A 331 -26.06 14.98 5.60
C SER A 331 -27.02 14.35 4.57
#